data_AF-A0A2V6QWK6-F1
#
_entry.id   AF-A0A2V6QWK6-F1
#
_cell.length_a   1.000
_cell.length_b   1.000
_cell.length_c   1.000
_cell.angle_alpha   90.00
_cell.angle_beta   90.00
_cell.angle_gamma   90.00
#
_symmetry.space_group_name_H-M   'P 1'
#
loop_
_entity.id
_entity.type
_entity.pdbx_description
1 polymer ?
#
loop_
_entity_poly.entity_id
_entity_poly.type
_entity_poly.pdbx_seq_one_letter_code
_entity_poly.pdbx_strand_id
1 'polypeptide(L)'
;MAAVALGLMWMAPSAADAATLKRVHSGTTNVPSASVVNITLELPDATKAFVFCPTRTTSGNSSHRVTCTLSTNNLAIDGGTNVTNANTVSWFVAEFESGVSVVRGTSTFNAGSPTPSAAPVIGTVDCSKSFVVLAGEQSDTALTSINDEQFTFLGVLGTFAAPCAITAGTTTSTLTLSRLATTNAATVAWQVVTMDGASVVARNTATIAINALTASPASFPLTDSTKSFILMSRRAGTAIAGVENLYMVRGDFDSANCSGSPLSCTKVIFTRDLQTGAANTQVDVAYEMITLNDGGTVQRGQIASIGGTAATTIGVTGNIAAIDRSAAVPFFTASVGGGTSSNLYLDKGSWTAAFPSTTWLQFTRGATNSTIASTVNWFVVSFYKCQTTYSRLCSVGVTGGNDSATLSWSPIYDPACLSGSTPTKCEAVVFRNASSSIACTPSTGTAYTTIGASAGGTCPASVKVAFNGTAQSLSENPANLTNGTQYFYRVYPKGPRAAPR
;
A
#
# COMPACT_ATOMS: atom_id res chain seq x y z
N MET A 1 -52.85 18.88 -5.26
CA MET A 1 -51.75 18.64 -4.30
C MET A 1 -50.71 17.81 -5.01
N ALA A 2 -49.56 18.40 -5.34
CA ALA A 2 -48.48 17.73 -6.06
C ALA A 2 -47.56 17.05 -5.04
N ALA A 3 -47.41 15.72 -5.14
CA ALA A 3 -46.47 14.96 -4.35
C ALA A 3 -45.08 15.06 -5.02
N VAL A 4 -44.17 15.80 -4.38
CA VAL A 4 -42.75 15.84 -4.74
C VAL A 4 -42.11 14.58 -4.16
N ALA A 5 -41.85 13.58 -5.01
CA ALA A 5 -41.07 12.41 -4.64
C ALA A 5 -39.60 12.82 -4.53
N LEU A 6 -39.10 12.94 -3.30
CA LEU A 6 -37.68 13.11 -3.00
C LEU A 6 -36.95 11.81 -3.41
N GLY A 7 -36.33 11.82 -4.59
CA GLY A 7 -35.46 10.74 -5.04
C GLY A 7 -34.20 10.70 -4.18
N LEU A 8 -34.08 9.71 -3.30
CA LEU A 8 -32.82 9.33 -2.68
C LEU A 8 -31.87 8.85 -3.79
N MET A 9 -30.94 9.71 -4.24
CA MET A 9 -29.80 9.28 -5.05
C MET A 9 -28.86 8.47 -4.16
N TRP A 10 -29.01 7.14 -4.17
CA TRP A 10 -27.95 6.24 -3.75
C TRP A 10 -26.88 6.26 -4.84
N MET A 11 -25.85 7.07 -4.66
CA MET A 11 -24.63 6.94 -5.45
C MET A 11 -23.97 5.61 -5.05
N ALA A 12 -24.24 4.56 -5.83
CA ALA A 12 -23.47 3.33 -5.74
C ALA A 12 -22.00 3.68 -5.98
N PRO A 13 -21.06 3.23 -5.12
CA PRO A 13 -19.65 3.45 -5.37
C PRO A 13 -19.31 2.89 -6.75
N SER A 14 -18.74 3.73 -7.62
CA SER A 14 -18.22 3.32 -8.92
C SER A 14 -17.26 2.15 -8.68
N ALA A 15 -17.61 0.93 -9.10
CA ALA A 15 -16.69 -0.18 -9.00
C ALA A 15 -15.65 0.00 -10.10
N ALA A 16 -14.58 0.68 -9.72
CA ALA A 16 -13.34 0.67 -10.46
C ALA A 16 -12.78 -0.76 -10.47
N ASP A 17 -11.99 -1.10 -11.49
CA ASP A 17 -11.40 -2.43 -11.62
C ASP A 17 -10.64 -2.78 -10.34
N ALA A 18 -10.98 -3.92 -9.73
CA ALA A 18 -10.29 -4.39 -8.54
C ALA A 18 -8.77 -4.49 -8.82
N ALA A 19 -7.96 -3.99 -7.89
CA ALA A 19 -6.52 -4.09 -8.00
C ALA A 19 -6.14 -5.58 -7.98
N THR A 20 -5.46 -6.03 -9.04
CA THR A 20 -5.10 -7.44 -9.20
C THR A 20 -3.59 -7.53 -9.19
N LEU A 21 -3.05 -8.17 -8.15
CA LEU A 21 -1.63 -8.40 -8.03
C LEU A 21 -1.18 -9.47 -9.04
N LYS A 22 -0.08 -9.18 -9.73
CA LYS A 22 0.63 -10.16 -10.54
C LYS A 22 1.57 -11.00 -9.69
N ARG A 23 2.47 -10.33 -8.97
CA ARG A 23 3.48 -10.94 -8.08
C ARG A 23 4.10 -9.90 -7.15
N VAL A 24 4.71 -10.39 -6.08
CA VAL A 24 5.68 -9.64 -5.27
C VAL A 24 7.09 -10.13 -5.62
N HIS A 25 7.95 -9.22 -6.05
CA HIS A 25 9.40 -9.46 -6.06
C HIS A 25 9.94 -9.08 -4.69
N SER A 26 10.82 -9.91 -4.11
CA SER A 26 11.43 -9.56 -2.83
C SER A 26 12.83 -10.12 -2.71
N GLY A 27 13.63 -9.50 -1.86
CA GLY A 27 14.97 -9.96 -1.57
C GLY A 27 15.60 -9.18 -0.43
N THR A 28 16.86 -9.54 -0.13
CA THR A 28 17.70 -8.81 0.80
C THR A 28 19.04 -8.57 0.15
N THR A 29 19.51 -7.34 0.22
CA THR A 29 20.70 -6.87 -0.48
C THR A 29 21.60 -6.16 0.52
N ASN A 30 22.88 -6.55 0.53
CA ASN A 30 23.90 -5.75 1.20
C ASN A 30 24.33 -4.65 0.23
N VAL A 31 24.21 -3.41 0.69
CA VAL A 31 24.62 -2.21 -0.03
C VAL A 31 25.99 -1.82 0.52
N PRO A 32 27.08 -2.00 -0.26
CA PRO A 32 28.41 -1.60 0.16
C PRO A 32 28.47 -0.09 0.40
N SER A 33 29.51 0.34 1.12
CA SER A 33 29.85 1.74 1.28
C SER A 33 29.96 2.46 -0.08
N ALA A 34 29.39 3.65 -0.16
CA ALA A 34 29.51 4.57 -1.27
C ALA A 34 29.08 4.00 -2.64
N SER A 35 28.09 3.09 -2.66
CA SER A 35 27.74 2.30 -3.85
C SER A 35 26.24 2.28 -4.11
N VAL A 36 25.89 2.22 -5.41
CA VAL A 36 24.53 1.89 -5.87
C VAL A 36 24.48 0.42 -6.24
N VAL A 37 23.53 -0.32 -5.68
CA VAL A 37 23.25 -1.69 -6.11
C VAL A 37 22.01 -1.69 -7.00
N ASN A 38 22.16 -2.25 -8.20
CA ASN A 38 21.10 -2.34 -9.19
C ASN A 38 20.52 -3.75 -9.23
N ILE A 39 19.20 -3.86 -9.16
CA ILE A 39 18.46 -5.13 -9.20
C ILE A 39 17.55 -5.09 -10.42
N THR A 40 17.89 -5.89 -11.42
CA THR A 40 17.05 -6.08 -12.60
C THR A 40 15.84 -6.95 -12.24
N LEU A 41 14.65 -6.43 -12.51
CA LEU A 41 13.37 -7.09 -12.25
C LEU A 41 12.66 -7.40 -13.56
N GLU A 42 11.93 -8.51 -13.59
CA GLU A 42 11.01 -8.79 -14.68
C GLU A 42 9.73 -7.96 -14.47
N LEU A 43 9.76 -6.70 -14.89
CA LEU A 43 8.71 -5.71 -14.63
C LEU A 43 8.30 -5.04 -15.94
N PRO A 44 7.33 -5.61 -16.69
CA PRO A 44 6.90 -5.05 -17.97
C PRO A 44 6.31 -3.64 -17.86
N ASP A 45 5.73 -3.31 -16.71
CA ASP A 45 5.14 -2.00 -16.44
C ASP A 45 5.41 -1.56 -15.00
N ALA A 46 6.47 -0.78 -14.81
CA ALA A 46 6.79 -0.23 -13.51
C ALA A 46 5.75 0.76 -12.99
N THR A 47 4.92 1.36 -13.84
CA THR A 47 3.90 2.32 -13.39
C THR A 47 2.78 1.66 -12.59
N LYS A 48 2.72 0.32 -12.59
CA LYS A 48 1.79 -0.48 -11.79
C LYS A 48 2.47 -1.22 -10.65
N ALA A 49 3.63 -0.75 -10.22
CA ALA A 49 4.36 -1.36 -9.12
C ALA A 49 4.82 -0.33 -8.11
N PHE A 50 4.83 -0.69 -6.83
CA PHE A 50 5.43 0.17 -5.80
C PHE A 50 6.45 -0.61 -4.99
N VAL A 51 7.40 0.14 -4.41
CA VAL A 51 8.52 -0.41 -3.63
C VAL A 51 8.36 -0.11 -2.15
N PHE A 52 8.72 -1.06 -1.30
CA PHE A 52 9.00 -0.85 0.12
C PHE A 52 10.40 -1.36 0.45
N CYS A 53 11.23 -0.52 1.07
CA CYS A 53 12.65 -0.81 1.33
C CYS A 53 13.06 -0.48 2.78
N PRO A 54 12.68 -1.33 3.75
CA PRO A 54 13.23 -1.24 5.08
C PRO A 54 14.75 -1.52 5.07
N THR A 55 15.49 -0.71 5.79
CA THR A 55 16.95 -0.78 5.90
C THR A 55 17.36 -0.97 7.35
N ARG A 56 18.45 -1.72 7.55
CA ARG A 56 19.17 -1.81 8.82
C ARG A 56 20.65 -1.55 8.60
N THR A 57 21.29 -1.07 9.66
CA THR A 57 22.74 -0.88 9.75
C THR A 57 23.27 -1.57 10.99
N THR A 58 24.50 -2.09 10.95
CA THR A 58 25.24 -2.55 12.15
C THR A 58 26.09 -1.44 12.76
N SER A 59 26.11 -0.25 12.14
CA SER A 59 26.86 0.89 12.62
C SER A 59 25.94 1.79 13.43
N GLY A 60 26.24 1.92 14.72
CA GLY A 60 25.57 2.91 15.53
C GLY A 60 25.84 4.36 15.09
N ASN A 61 26.96 4.62 14.42
CA ASN A 61 27.26 5.91 13.80
C ASN A 61 27.06 5.86 12.29
N SER A 62 25.97 5.25 11.83
CA SER A 62 25.70 5.17 10.40
C SER A 62 25.39 6.57 9.87
N SER A 63 26.37 7.17 9.21
CA SER A 63 26.27 8.49 8.61
C SER A 63 25.21 8.59 7.50
N HIS A 64 24.65 7.47 7.05
CA HIS A 64 23.75 7.43 5.90
C HIS A 64 22.63 6.41 6.05
N ARG A 65 21.59 6.70 5.29
CA ARG A 65 20.42 5.88 5.02
C ARG A 65 20.35 5.65 3.52
N VAL A 66 19.56 4.66 3.13
CA VAL A 66 19.51 4.17 1.75
C VAL A 66 18.21 4.64 1.09
N THR A 67 18.28 5.04 -0.18
CA THR A 67 17.09 5.24 -1.01
C THR A 67 16.85 4.06 -1.94
N CYS A 68 15.59 3.78 -2.23
CA CYS A 68 15.16 2.82 -3.22
C CYS A 68 14.36 3.51 -4.30
N THR A 69 14.88 3.53 -5.52
CA THR A 69 14.20 4.10 -6.69
C THR A 69 13.97 3.03 -7.74
N LEU A 70 12.71 2.86 -8.13
CA LEU A 70 12.30 1.92 -9.18
C LEU A 70 12.07 2.64 -10.50
N SER A 71 12.90 2.36 -11.50
CA SER A 71 12.66 2.77 -12.87
C SER A 71 11.89 1.70 -13.64
N THR A 72 12.00 1.62 -14.97
CA THR A 72 11.24 0.69 -15.83
C THR A 72 11.36 -0.78 -15.40
N ASN A 73 12.58 -1.25 -15.16
CA ASN A 73 12.83 -2.64 -14.79
C ASN A 73 14.02 -2.79 -13.83
N ASN A 74 14.45 -1.69 -13.21
CA ASN A 74 15.61 -1.66 -12.34
C ASN A 74 15.23 -1.01 -11.01
N LEU A 75 15.41 -1.75 -9.92
CA LEU A 75 15.42 -1.20 -8.58
C LEU A 75 16.85 -0.80 -8.25
N ALA A 76 17.10 0.51 -8.22
CA ALA A 76 18.35 1.07 -7.74
C ALA A 76 18.25 1.31 -6.23
N ILE A 77 19.16 0.69 -5.48
CA ILE A 77 19.32 0.85 -4.05
C ILE A 77 20.59 1.67 -3.85
N ASP A 78 20.44 2.97 -3.60
CA ASP A 78 21.55 3.91 -3.52
C ASP A 78 22.01 4.08 -2.06
N GLY A 79 23.23 3.62 -1.79
CA GLY A 79 23.88 3.81 -0.51
C GLY A 79 24.34 5.26 -0.27
N GLY A 80 24.46 6.09 -1.30
CA GLY A 80 25.06 7.43 -1.30
C GLY A 80 26.54 7.44 -1.60
N THR A 81 27.19 8.61 -1.60
CA THR A 81 28.56 8.80 -2.13
C THR A 81 29.65 9.00 -1.05
N ASN A 82 29.31 9.04 0.25
CA ASN A 82 30.25 9.32 1.34
C ASN A 82 30.13 8.35 2.53
N VAL A 83 29.70 7.11 2.25
CA VAL A 83 29.34 6.15 3.29
C VAL A 83 30.54 5.32 3.71
N THR A 84 30.72 5.10 5.01
CA THR A 84 31.81 4.28 5.56
C THR A 84 31.36 2.89 6.01
N ASN A 85 30.06 2.64 6.12
CA ASN A 85 29.48 1.38 6.61
C ASN A 85 28.51 0.76 5.60
N ALA A 86 28.53 -0.56 5.49
CA ALA A 86 27.55 -1.28 4.67
C ALA A 86 26.17 -1.27 5.35
N ASN A 87 25.11 -1.18 4.55
CA ASN A 87 23.73 -1.33 5.00
C ASN A 87 23.15 -2.63 4.45
N THR A 88 22.19 -3.22 5.17
CA THR A 88 21.39 -4.32 4.65
C THR A 88 19.97 -3.81 4.39
N VAL A 89 19.49 -3.98 3.16
CA VAL A 89 18.15 -3.56 2.74
C VAL A 89 17.35 -4.80 2.41
N SER A 90 16.18 -4.96 3.03
CA SER A 90 15.15 -5.86 2.51
C SER A 90 14.24 -5.05 1.61
N TRP A 91 13.96 -5.56 0.41
CA TRP A 91 13.18 -4.85 -0.59
C TRP A 91 12.01 -5.71 -1.04
N PHE A 92 10.89 -5.05 -1.28
CA PHE A 92 9.63 -5.64 -1.76
C PHE A 92 9.10 -4.77 -2.90
N VAL A 93 8.80 -5.36 -4.04
CA VAL A 93 8.18 -4.70 -5.19
C VAL A 93 6.88 -5.44 -5.51
N ALA A 94 5.74 -4.82 -5.16
CA ALA A 94 4.43 -5.35 -5.48
C ALA A 94 4.06 -4.91 -6.90
N GLU A 95 3.98 -5.86 -7.84
CA GLU A 95 3.61 -5.65 -9.25
C GLU A 95 2.15 -6.02 -9.47
N PHE A 96 1.38 -5.09 -10.04
CA PHE A 96 -0.04 -5.27 -10.33
C PHE A 96 -0.30 -5.37 -11.84
N GLU A 97 -1.29 -6.16 -12.21
CA GLU A 97 -1.77 -6.29 -13.59
C GLU A 97 -2.70 -5.13 -13.94
N SER A 98 -3.58 -4.77 -12.99
CA SER A 98 -4.65 -3.79 -13.14
C SER A 98 -4.99 -3.11 -11.80
N GLY A 99 -5.75 -2.01 -11.88
CA GLY A 99 -6.32 -1.30 -10.73
C GLY A 99 -5.31 -0.57 -9.85
N VAL A 100 -4.06 -0.44 -10.30
CA VAL A 100 -3.01 0.33 -9.60
C VAL A 100 -2.28 1.21 -10.60
N SER A 101 -2.01 2.45 -10.19
CA SER A 101 -1.07 3.34 -10.86
C SER A 101 -0.18 4.00 -9.82
N VAL A 102 1.10 4.17 -10.14
CA VAL A 102 2.11 4.69 -9.23
C VAL A 102 2.87 5.81 -9.93
N VAL A 103 2.83 6.99 -9.33
CA VAL A 103 3.70 8.11 -9.67
C VAL A 103 4.78 8.19 -8.61
N ARG A 104 6.03 8.39 -9.01
CA ARG A 104 7.16 8.38 -8.08
C ARG A 104 8.24 9.36 -8.49
N GLY A 105 9.11 9.67 -7.55
CA GLY A 105 10.27 10.48 -7.80
C GLY A 105 11.16 10.56 -6.57
N THR A 106 12.16 11.42 -6.68
CA THR A 106 13.00 11.84 -5.56
C THR A 106 12.80 13.32 -5.31
N SER A 107 12.99 13.74 -4.06
CA SER A 107 12.98 15.14 -3.69
C SER A 107 14.21 15.44 -2.85
N THR A 108 14.97 16.44 -3.29
CA THR A 108 16.17 16.92 -2.60
C THR A 108 15.82 18.11 -1.73
N PHE A 109 16.34 18.11 -0.52
CA PHE A 109 16.26 19.18 0.46
C PHE A 109 17.65 19.78 0.60
N ASN A 110 17.76 21.08 0.31
CA ASN A 110 19.00 21.81 0.53
C ASN A 110 19.30 21.88 2.04
N ALA A 111 20.58 22.03 2.39
CA ALA A 111 20.99 22.37 3.74
C ALA A 111 20.23 23.62 4.25
N GLY A 112 19.74 23.56 5.47
CA GLY A 112 18.92 24.58 6.13
C GLY A 112 17.44 24.58 5.75
N SER A 113 17.03 23.79 4.74
CA SER A 113 15.67 23.85 4.22
C SER A 113 14.74 22.79 4.86
N PRO A 114 13.57 23.20 5.39
CA PRO A 114 12.53 22.28 5.86
C PRO A 114 11.64 21.73 4.72
N THR A 115 11.78 22.27 3.51
CA THR A 115 11.02 21.90 2.30
C THR A 115 11.95 21.50 1.16
N PRO A 116 11.47 20.69 0.19
CA PRO A 116 12.24 20.35 -1.00
C PRO A 116 12.67 21.59 -1.80
N SER A 117 13.74 21.47 -2.57
CA SER A 117 14.20 22.50 -3.53
C SER A 117 13.21 22.70 -4.68
N ALA A 118 12.43 21.67 -5.02
CA ALA A 118 11.33 21.71 -5.97
C ALA A 118 10.17 20.86 -5.47
N ALA A 119 8.93 21.33 -5.69
CA ALA A 119 7.73 20.59 -5.32
C ALA A 119 7.64 19.25 -6.09
N PRO A 120 7.26 18.14 -5.43
CA PRO A 120 6.99 16.88 -6.12
C PRO A 120 5.91 17.02 -7.20
N VAL A 121 6.13 16.42 -8.37
CA VAL A 121 5.18 16.43 -9.48
C VAL A 121 4.46 15.08 -9.54
N ILE A 122 3.19 15.04 -9.10
CA ILE A 122 2.43 13.78 -8.95
C ILE A 122 1.28 13.58 -9.94
N GLY A 123 0.96 14.60 -10.76
CA GLY A 123 -0.29 14.59 -11.54
C GLY A 123 -1.53 14.63 -10.64
N THR A 124 -2.74 14.53 -11.21
CA THR A 124 -3.98 14.52 -10.41
C THR A 124 -4.31 13.10 -9.97
N VAL A 125 -4.55 12.91 -8.67
CA VAL A 125 -4.85 11.60 -8.05
C VAL A 125 -6.10 11.67 -7.18
N ASP A 126 -6.80 10.55 -7.01
CA ASP A 126 -8.00 10.45 -6.17
C ASP A 126 -7.63 10.22 -4.70
N CYS A 127 -7.95 11.18 -3.84
CA CYS A 127 -7.55 11.18 -2.45
C CYS A 127 -8.19 10.08 -1.60
N SER A 128 -9.29 9.49 -2.06
CA SER A 128 -9.96 8.37 -1.40
C SER A 128 -9.33 7.02 -1.73
N LYS A 129 -8.43 6.96 -2.73
CA LYS A 129 -7.80 5.72 -3.22
C LYS A 129 -6.27 5.80 -3.32
N SER A 130 -5.71 7.00 -3.17
CA SER A 130 -4.27 7.23 -3.27
C SER A 130 -3.62 7.37 -1.91
N PHE A 131 -2.42 6.81 -1.75
CA PHE A 131 -1.62 6.92 -0.52
C PHE A 131 -0.13 7.09 -0.85
N VAL A 132 0.63 7.58 0.13
CA VAL A 132 2.06 7.89 0.01
C VAL A 132 2.91 6.78 0.62
N VAL A 133 3.92 6.34 -0.13
CA VAL A 133 4.98 5.46 0.37
C VAL A 133 6.31 6.16 0.22
N LEU A 134 7.03 6.35 1.32
CA LEU A 134 8.41 6.83 1.30
C LEU A 134 9.35 5.62 1.20
N ALA A 135 10.14 5.57 0.12
CA ALA A 135 11.01 4.45 -0.22
C ALA A 135 12.47 4.73 0.20
N GLY A 136 12.63 5.16 1.44
CA GLY A 136 13.94 5.47 2.02
C GLY A 136 14.35 6.93 1.84
N GLU A 137 15.46 7.24 2.47
CA GLU A 137 15.99 8.59 2.65
C GLU A 137 17.51 8.52 2.65
N GLN A 138 18.17 9.59 2.26
CA GLN A 138 19.62 9.63 2.06
C GLN A 138 20.16 11.00 2.44
N SER A 139 21.38 11.00 2.98
CA SER A 139 22.20 12.18 3.21
C SER A 139 23.36 12.19 2.24
N ASP A 140 23.72 13.36 1.72
CA ASP A 140 24.93 13.54 0.90
C ASP A 140 26.18 13.83 1.76
N THR A 141 26.02 13.96 3.08
CA THR A 141 27.08 14.34 4.03
C THR A 141 27.36 13.22 5.02
N ALA A 142 28.63 12.99 5.34
CA ALA A 142 29.05 12.05 6.38
C ALA A 142 28.72 12.62 7.76
N LEU A 143 27.87 11.94 8.52
CA LEU A 143 27.36 12.42 9.80
C LEU A 143 27.71 11.54 10.98
N THR A 144 27.73 12.19 12.14
CA THR A 144 27.80 11.56 13.45
C THR A 144 26.39 11.20 13.92
N SER A 145 26.28 10.18 14.77
CA SER A 145 25.02 9.67 15.30
C SER A 145 24.15 10.69 16.03
N ILE A 146 24.71 11.82 16.48
CA ILE A 146 23.97 12.91 17.14
C ILE A 146 22.97 13.64 16.24
N ASN A 147 22.88 13.28 14.95
CA ASN A 147 22.03 13.94 13.96
C ASN A 147 21.06 12.98 13.26
N ASP A 148 20.86 11.76 13.76
CA ASP A 148 20.07 10.73 13.07
C ASP A 148 18.59 11.14 12.88
N GLU A 149 18.06 12.00 13.76
CA GLU A 149 16.71 12.56 13.69
C GLU A 149 16.52 13.50 12.48
N GLN A 150 17.62 14.04 11.94
CA GLN A 150 17.61 14.99 10.82
C GLN A 150 17.21 14.34 9.49
N PHE A 151 17.15 13.00 9.46
CA PHE A 151 16.71 12.16 8.36
C PHE A 151 15.40 11.50 8.74
N THR A 152 14.41 12.34 9.02
CA THR A 152 13.04 11.92 9.23
C THR A 152 12.16 12.89 8.45
N PHE A 153 11.32 12.34 7.56
CA PHE A 153 10.48 13.11 6.64
C PHE A 153 9.01 12.80 6.88
N LEU A 154 8.18 13.81 6.68
CA LEU A 154 6.75 13.67 6.52
C LEU A 154 6.39 13.74 5.04
N GLY A 155 5.42 12.93 4.63
CA GLY A 155 4.74 13.07 3.35
C GLY A 155 3.23 13.01 3.53
N VAL A 156 2.51 13.95 2.92
CA VAL A 156 1.04 14.03 2.93
C VAL A 156 0.53 14.45 1.56
N LEU A 157 -0.49 13.76 1.03
CA LEU A 157 -1.28 14.25 -0.10
C LEU A 157 -2.10 15.47 0.32
N GLY A 158 -2.05 16.54 -0.46
CA GLY A 158 -2.54 17.86 -0.05
C GLY A 158 -1.47 18.65 0.70
N THR A 159 -1.86 19.39 1.74
CA THR A 159 -0.94 20.15 2.60
C THR A 159 -1.03 19.64 4.05
N PHE A 160 -0.07 19.98 4.91
CA PHE A 160 -0.17 19.59 6.33
C PHE A 160 -1.33 20.26 7.06
N ALA A 161 -1.69 21.49 6.68
CA ALA A 161 -2.82 22.22 7.26
C ALA A 161 -4.17 21.72 6.72
N ALA A 162 -4.19 21.23 5.49
CA ALA A 162 -5.36 20.65 4.84
C ALA A 162 -4.93 19.40 4.05
N PRO A 163 -4.77 18.24 4.75
CA PRO A 163 -4.55 16.97 4.08
C PRO A 163 -5.70 16.68 3.12
N CYS A 164 -5.43 16.01 2.01
CA CYS A 164 -6.46 15.78 1.02
C CYS A 164 -7.61 14.96 1.61
N ALA A 165 -8.84 15.42 1.41
CA ALA A 165 -10.01 14.79 2.00
C ALA A 165 -10.22 13.39 1.42
N ILE A 166 -10.59 12.45 2.28
CA ILE A 166 -10.83 11.03 1.95
C ILE A 166 -12.21 10.78 1.31
N THR A 167 -12.92 11.84 0.93
CA THR A 167 -14.25 11.72 0.31
C THR A 167 -14.09 11.33 -1.17
N ALA A 168 -14.83 10.30 -1.60
CA ALA A 168 -14.79 9.83 -2.99
C ALA A 168 -14.99 10.98 -4.00
N GLY A 169 -14.18 10.99 -5.06
CA GLY A 169 -14.17 12.04 -6.08
C GLY A 169 -13.37 13.29 -5.70
N THR A 170 -12.84 13.39 -4.47
CA THR A 170 -11.88 14.44 -4.12
C THR A 170 -10.54 14.12 -4.78
N THR A 171 -9.96 15.08 -5.48
CA THR A 171 -8.65 14.91 -6.11
C THR A 171 -7.63 15.93 -5.61
N THR A 172 -6.36 15.60 -5.77
CA THR A 172 -5.25 16.53 -5.53
C THR A 172 -4.15 16.31 -6.55
N SER A 173 -3.37 17.36 -6.81
CA SER A 173 -2.11 17.29 -7.53
C SER A 173 -0.91 17.67 -6.67
N THR A 174 -1.12 17.78 -5.37
CA THR A 174 -0.10 18.21 -4.41
C THR A 174 0.32 17.05 -3.51
N LEU A 175 1.62 16.77 -3.48
CA LEU A 175 2.29 16.02 -2.42
C LEU A 175 3.17 17.01 -1.65
N THR A 176 2.89 17.19 -0.37
CA THR A 176 3.74 18.01 0.50
C THR A 176 4.69 17.11 1.26
N LEU A 177 5.98 17.39 1.13
CA LEU A 177 7.05 16.75 1.89
C LEU A 177 7.67 17.77 2.84
N SER A 178 8.05 17.35 4.04
CA SER A 178 8.80 18.19 4.96
C SER A 178 9.73 17.38 5.84
N ARG A 179 10.84 18.02 6.24
CA ARG A 179 11.68 17.63 7.36
C ARG A 179 11.92 18.86 8.23
N LEU A 180 12.66 18.73 9.32
CA LEU A 180 13.13 19.93 10.02
C LEU A 180 14.28 20.59 9.25
N ALA A 181 14.45 21.89 9.46
CA ALA A 181 15.59 22.61 8.93
C ALA A 181 16.85 22.12 9.66
N THR A 182 17.78 21.53 8.92
CA THR A 182 19.02 20.95 9.46
C THR A 182 20.22 21.37 8.62
N THR A 183 21.44 21.24 9.12
CA THR A 183 22.65 21.70 8.39
C THR A 183 23.00 20.84 7.18
N ASN A 184 22.30 19.74 6.95
CA ASN A 184 22.70 18.70 6.00
C ASN A 184 21.71 18.62 4.85
N ALA A 185 22.20 18.48 3.62
CA ALA A 185 21.33 18.17 2.48
C ALA A 185 20.82 16.72 2.58
N ALA A 186 19.63 16.46 2.07
CA ALA A 186 19.07 15.12 2.09
C ALA A 186 18.12 14.88 0.91
N THR A 187 18.00 13.63 0.49
CA THR A 187 17.09 13.20 -0.57
C THR A 187 16.14 12.15 -0.03
N VAL A 188 14.87 12.24 -0.40
CA VAL A 188 13.85 11.24 -0.07
C VAL A 188 13.23 10.69 -1.36
N ALA A 189 13.11 9.36 -1.45
CA ALA A 189 12.37 8.72 -2.52
C ALA A 189 10.90 8.59 -2.10
N TRP A 190 9.98 9.03 -2.97
CA TRP A 190 8.55 9.03 -2.69
C TRP A 190 7.77 8.37 -3.81
N GLN A 191 6.62 7.80 -3.46
CA GLN A 191 5.67 7.19 -4.37
C GLN A 191 4.25 7.58 -3.94
N VAL A 192 3.42 7.96 -4.89
CA VAL A 192 1.97 8.09 -4.73
C VAL A 192 1.33 6.92 -5.45
N VAL A 193 0.73 6.02 -4.68
CA VAL A 193 0.08 4.80 -5.17
C VAL A 193 -1.42 5.05 -5.19
N THR A 194 -2.03 5.02 -6.37
CA THR A 194 -3.50 5.05 -6.53
C THR A 194 -3.98 3.63 -6.78
N MET A 195 -4.90 3.16 -5.94
CA MET A 195 -5.35 1.76 -5.95
C MET A 195 -6.88 1.68 -5.91
N ASP A 196 -7.47 1.22 -7.01
CA ASP A 196 -8.92 1.12 -7.17
C ASP A 196 -9.57 0.06 -6.27
N GLY A 197 -8.79 -0.95 -5.87
CA GLY A 197 -9.15 -1.98 -4.90
C GLY A 197 -9.03 -1.57 -3.43
N ALA A 198 -8.67 -0.31 -3.14
CA ALA A 198 -8.46 0.16 -1.78
C ALA A 198 -9.21 1.47 -1.49
N SER A 199 -9.44 1.75 -0.22
CA SER A 199 -9.93 3.04 0.25
C SER A 199 -9.07 3.57 1.38
N VAL A 200 -8.70 4.85 1.31
CA VAL A 200 -8.12 5.57 2.43
C VAL A 200 -9.25 6.02 3.35
N VAL A 201 -9.31 5.45 4.56
CA VAL A 201 -10.40 5.71 5.54
C VAL A 201 -10.01 6.72 6.61
N ALA A 202 -8.72 7.05 6.70
CA ALA A 202 -8.22 8.15 7.51
C ALA A 202 -6.91 8.69 6.91
N ARG A 203 -6.76 10.02 6.91
CA ARG A 203 -5.51 10.72 6.59
C ARG A 203 -5.40 11.93 7.48
N ASN A 204 -4.31 12.04 8.23
CA ASN A 204 -4.04 13.25 9.01
C ASN A 204 -2.58 13.31 9.47
N THR A 205 -2.25 14.38 10.19
CA THR A 205 -1.05 14.47 11.01
C THR A 205 -1.37 14.31 12.50
N ALA A 206 -0.42 13.80 13.27
CA ALA A 206 -0.44 13.78 14.72
C ALA A 206 0.91 14.23 15.26
N THR A 207 0.92 14.85 16.44
CA THR A 207 2.17 15.25 17.10
C THR A 207 2.24 14.57 18.46
N ILE A 208 3.28 13.75 18.66
CA ILE A 208 3.70 13.33 20.00
C ILE A 208 4.38 14.55 20.63
N ALA A 209 3.67 15.21 21.53
CA ALA A 209 4.13 16.44 22.16
C ALA A 209 5.43 16.25 22.96
N ILE A 210 6.09 17.36 23.26
CA ILE A 210 7.17 17.40 24.26
C ILE A 210 6.64 16.78 25.55
N ASN A 211 7.46 15.99 26.23
CA ASN A 211 7.10 15.29 27.46
C ASN A 211 5.88 14.35 27.36
N ALA A 212 5.58 13.83 26.15
CA ALA A 212 4.58 12.78 25.94
C ALA A 212 5.20 11.54 25.29
N LEU A 213 4.64 10.36 25.58
CA LEU A 213 5.01 9.09 24.93
C LEU A 213 4.11 8.75 23.74
N THR A 214 2.88 9.27 23.72
CA THR A 214 1.86 8.87 22.75
C THR A 214 1.16 10.05 22.11
N ALA A 215 0.62 9.80 20.91
CA ALA A 215 -0.36 10.66 20.26
C ALA A 215 -1.46 9.79 19.65
N SER A 216 -2.72 10.12 19.93
CA SER A 216 -3.89 9.44 19.38
C SER A 216 -4.76 10.47 18.66
N PRO A 217 -4.73 10.55 17.32
CA PRO A 217 -5.55 11.47 16.56
C PRO A 217 -7.05 11.14 16.67
N ALA A 218 -7.89 12.01 16.12
CA ALA A 218 -9.35 11.87 16.15
C ALA A 218 -9.83 10.53 15.56
N SER A 219 -11.00 10.08 16.02
CA SER A 219 -11.60 8.82 15.61
C SER A 219 -11.98 8.80 14.12
N PHE A 220 -11.91 7.62 13.53
CA PHE A 220 -12.32 7.34 12.14
C PHE A 220 -13.25 6.12 12.09
N PRO A 221 -14.10 6.02 11.05
CA PRO A 221 -14.98 4.87 10.87
C PRO A 221 -14.23 3.71 10.23
N LEU A 222 -13.57 2.88 11.04
CA LEU A 222 -13.05 1.60 10.54
C LEU A 222 -14.11 0.51 10.65
N THR A 223 -14.39 -0.13 9.53
CA THR A 223 -15.37 -1.22 9.46
C THR A 223 -14.73 -2.60 9.57
N ASP A 224 -13.45 -2.76 9.21
CA ASP A 224 -12.74 -4.04 9.26
C ASP A 224 -11.20 -3.87 9.34
N SER A 225 -10.63 -4.15 10.50
CA SER A 225 -9.17 -4.12 10.68
C SER A 225 -8.41 -5.28 10.03
N THR A 226 -9.07 -6.40 9.68
CA THR A 226 -8.44 -7.53 8.98
C THR A 226 -8.21 -7.26 7.51
N LYS A 227 -8.66 -6.10 7.03
CA LYS A 227 -8.41 -5.58 5.69
C LYS A 227 -7.66 -4.26 5.72
N SER A 228 -7.32 -3.76 6.90
CA SER A 228 -6.81 -2.41 7.07
C SER A 228 -5.42 -2.37 7.66
N PHE A 229 -4.59 -1.49 7.13
CA PHE A 229 -3.22 -1.28 7.59
C PHE A 229 -2.90 0.21 7.68
N ILE A 230 -1.85 0.53 8.42
CA ILE A 230 -1.39 1.90 8.62
C ILE A 230 -0.09 2.07 7.85
N LEU A 231 -0.02 3.12 7.03
CA LEU A 231 1.23 3.68 6.55
C LEU A 231 1.50 4.98 7.29
N MET A 232 2.75 5.19 7.68
CA MET A 232 3.13 6.44 8.32
C MET A 232 4.54 6.85 7.94
N SER A 233 4.76 8.15 8.01
CA SER A 233 6.05 8.81 7.96
C SER A 233 6.15 9.72 9.17
N ARG A 234 7.36 10.13 9.55
CA ARG A 234 7.58 10.89 10.78
C ARG A 234 8.65 11.93 10.58
N ARG A 235 8.55 13.03 11.32
CA ARG A 235 9.57 14.07 11.43
C ARG A 235 9.82 14.36 12.90
N ALA A 236 11.07 14.21 13.29
CA ALA A 236 11.55 14.37 14.64
C ALA A 236 11.98 15.82 14.90
N GLY A 237 11.76 16.33 16.11
CA GLY A 237 12.27 17.58 16.70
C GLY A 237 13.79 17.79 16.59
N THR A 238 14.27 19.05 16.64
CA THR A 238 15.71 19.38 16.48
C THR A 238 16.57 19.12 17.72
N ALA A 239 15.99 18.94 18.90
CA ALA A 239 16.72 18.79 20.15
C ALA A 239 16.82 17.34 20.63
N ILE A 240 16.70 16.39 19.69
CA ILE A 240 16.73 14.96 20.00
C ILE A 240 18.15 14.43 20.06
N ALA A 241 19.07 15.05 19.30
CA ALA A 241 20.49 14.77 19.34
C ALA A 241 20.79 13.28 19.11
N GLY A 242 20.16 12.64 18.11
CA GLY A 242 20.42 11.24 17.78
C GLY A 242 19.83 10.19 18.73
N VAL A 243 19.10 10.58 19.77
CA VAL A 243 18.53 9.62 20.72
C VAL A 243 17.30 8.95 20.13
N GLU A 244 17.50 7.77 19.53
CA GLU A 244 16.46 7.01 18.82
C GLU A 244 15.16 6.83 19.61
N ASN A 245 15.24 6.58 20.91
CA ASN A 245 14.07 6.34 21.76
C ASN A 245 13.12 7.56 21.80
N LEU A 246 13.61 8.78 21.49
CA LEU A 246 12.83 10.01 21.43
C LEU A 246 12.06 10.17 20.11
N TYR A 247 12.44 9.50 19.02
CA TYR A 247 11.85 9.74 17.69
C TYR A 247 11.51 8.50 16.86
N MET A 248 11.98 7.33 17.26
CA MET A 248 11.52 6.06 16.71
C MET A 248 10.10 5.80 17.20
N VAL A 249 9.15 5.99 16.29
CA VAL A 249 7.72 5.85 16.55
C VAL A 249 7.19 4.58 15.92
N ARG A 250 6.42 3.83 16.71
CA ARG A 250 5.54 2.76 16.24
C ARG A 250 4.10 3.26 16.12
N GLY A 251 3.41 2.88 15.05
CA GLY A 251 1.98 3.14 14.84
C GLY A 251 1.17 1.85 15.01
N ASP A 252 -0.02 1.96 15.58
CA ASP A 252 -0.95 0.84 15.67
C ASP A 252 -2.41 1.26 15.73
N PHE A 253 -3.33 0.30 15.64
CA PHE A 253 -4.71 0.52 16.09
C PHE A 253 -4.76 0.53 17.63
N ASP A 254 -5.43 1.54 18.18
CA ASP A 254 -5.60 1.71 19.61
C ASP A 254 -6.56 0.64 20.18
N SER A 255 -5.99 -0.34 20.87
CA SER A 255 -6.72 -1.50 21.41
C SER A 255 -7.84 -1.12 22.38
N ALA A 256 -7.71 0.01 23.10
CA ALA A 256 -8.75 0.51 24.00
C ALA A 256 -9.98 1.00 23.24
N ASN A 257 -9.85 1.31 21.95
CA ASN A 257 -10.90 1.86 21.09
C ASN A 257 -11.37 0.85 20.03
N CYS A 258 -11.22 -0.44 20.30
CA CYS A 258 -11.66 -1.55 19.43
C CYS A 258 -12.97 -2.23 19.88
N SER A 259 -13.74 -1.66 20.81
CA SER A 259 -15.08 -2.19 21.20
C SER A 259 -15.12 -3.70 21.54
N GLY A 260 -14.04 -4.23 22.13
CA GLY A 260 -13.92 -5.66 22.46
C GLY A 260 -13.64 -6.60 21.28
N SER A 261 -13.51 -6.08 20.06
CA SER A 261 -13.15 -6.86 18.87
C SER A 261 -12.01 -6.18 18.11
N PRO A 262 -10.91 -6.88 17.78
CA PRO A 262 -9.84 -6.28 16.99
C PRO A 262 -10.34 -5.77 15.63
N LEU A 263 -11.49 -6.24 15.15
CA LEU A 263 -12.11 -5.88 13.86
C LEU A 263 -12.66 -4.44 13.80
N SER A 264 -12.98 -3.83 14.94
CA SER A 264 -13.74 -2.57 15.01
C SER A 264 -12.97 -1.42 15.68
N CYS A 265 -11.69 -1.26 15.36
CA CYS A 265 -10.84 -0.22 15.93
C CYS A 265 -11.11 1.16 15.33
N THR A 266 -11.47 2.14 16.16
CA THR A 266 -11.84 3.49 15.68
C THR A 266 -10.75 4.53 15.83
N LYS A 267 -9.59 4.16 16.39
CA LYS A 267 -8.45 5.06 16.61
C LYS A 267 -7.12 4.39 16.29
N VAL A 268 -6.16 5.21 15.89
CA VAL A 268 -4.75 4.84 15.81
C VAL A 268 -4.02 5.45 17.00
N ILE A 269 -2.92 4.85 17.38
CA ILE A 269 -2.01 5.35 18.40
C ILE A 269 -0.59 5.31 17.86
N PHE A 270 0.13 6.42 18.06
CA PHE A 270 1.55 6.52 17.79
C PHE A 270 2.29 6.56 19.11
N THR A 271 3.32 5.72 19.25
CA THR A 271 4.08 5.57 20.51
C THR A 271 5.56 5.66 20.25
N ARG A 272 6.27 6.40 21.10
CA ARG A 272 7.73 6.34 21.28
C ARG A 272 8.03 5.82 22.70
N ASP A 273 9.26 5.37 22.94
CA ASP A 273 9.61 4.71 24.21
C ASP A 273 10.36 5.62 25.20
N LEU A 274 10.70 6.87 24.83
CA LEU A 274 11.26 7.86 25.73
C LEU A 274 10.58 9.22 25.55
N GLN A 275 10.35 9.91 26.67
CA GLN A 275 9.91 11.31 26.70
C GLN A 275 10.94 12.16 27.42
N THR A 276 11.00 13.44 27.07
CA THR A 276 11.84 14.44 27.74
C THR A 276 11.13 15.79 27.75
N GLY A 277 11.42 16.60 28.75
CA GLY A 277 10.95 17.99 28.85
C GLY A 277 11.77 18.97 28.02
N ALA A 278 12.85 18.53 27.37
CA ALA A 278 13.65 19.39 26.51
C ALA A 278 12.80 19.97 25.36
N ALA A 279 12.90 21.29 25.16
CA ALA A 279 12.20 21.97 24.08
C ALA A 279 12.62 21.39 22.72
N ASN A 280 11.71 21.41 21.74
CA ASN A 280 11.95 20.89 20.38
C ASN A 280 12.24 19.38 20.30
N THR A 281 11.64 18.58 21.18
CA THR A 281 11.70 17.11 21.17
C THR A 281 10.38 16.44 20.79
N GLN A 282 9.43 17.18 20.24
CA GLN A 282 8.22 16.60 19.66
C GLN A 282 8.53 15.68 18.47
N VAL A 283 7.59 14.80 18.14
CA VAL A 283 7.64 14.00 16.91
C VAL A 283 6.33 14.17 16.19
N ASP A 284 6.40 14.68 14.96
CA ASP A 284 5.27 14.77 14.07
C ASP A 284 5.17 13.46 13.27
N VAL A 285 3.95 13.03 13.03
CA VAL A 285 3.60 11.82 12.28
C VAL A 285 2.57 12.19 11.23
N ALA A 286 2.82 11.80 9.99
CA ALA A 286 1.83 11.83 8.92
C ALA A 286 1.40 10.38 8.68
N TYR A 287 0.11 10.12 8.67
CA TYR A 287 -0.40 8.76 8.56
C TYR A 287 -1.57 8.67 7.60
N GLU A 288 -1.70 7.48 7.03
CA GLU A 288 -2.81 7.05 6.19
C GLU A 288 -3.24 5.67 6.66
N MET A 289 -4.56 5.48 6.73
CA MET A 289 -5.16 4.18 6.98
C MET A 289 -5.82 3.71 5.70
N ILE A 290 -5.41 2.54 5.24
CA ILE A 290 -5.83 1.97 3.97
C ILE A 290 -6.60 0.69 4.27
N THR A 291 -7.80 0.57 3.72
CA THR A 291 -8.64 -0.63 3.74
C THR A 291 -8.68 -1.25 2.35
N LEU A 292 -8.39 -2.55 2.25
CA LEU A 292 -8.50 -3.32 1.01
C LEU A 292 -9.95 -3.77 0.79
N ASN A 293 -10.52 -3.39 -0.34
CA ASN A 293 -11.90 -3.69 -0.73
C ASN A 293 -11.98 -4.77 -1.83
N ASP A 294 -10.83 -5.20 -2.35
CA ASP A 294 -10.68 -6.14 -3.48
C ASP A 294 -10.54 -7.62 -3.06
N GLY A 295 -10.67 -7.93 -1.77
CA GLY A 295 -10.46 -9.29 -1.25
C GLY A 295 -9.04 -9.56 -0.77
N GLY A 296 -8.15 -8.57 -0.81
CA GLY A 296 -6.91 -8.61 -0.05
C GLY A 296 -7.15 -8.74 1.46
N THR A 297 -6.13 -9.21 2.16
CA THR A 297 -6.18 -9.45 3.61
C THR A 297 -5.00 -8.82 4.31
N VAL A 298 -5.19 -8.50 5.58
CA VAL A 298 -4.16 -7.93 6.45
C VAL A 298 -4.09 -8.78 7.71
N GLN A 299 -2.90 -9.32 7.96
CA GLN A 299 -2.55 -9.84 9.27
C GLN A 299 -1.76 -8.77 10.01
N ARG A 300 -2.04 -8.59 11.30
CA ARG A 300 -1.43 -7.57 12.15
C ARG A 300 -0.86 -8.20 13.41
N GLY A 301 0.20 -7.62 13.93
CA GLY A 301 0.61 -7.89 15.29
C GLY A 301 1.66 -6.93 15.81
N GLN A 302 2.07 -7.21 17.04
CA GLN A 302 3.15 -6.53 17.73
C GLN A 302 4.12 -7.59 18.25
N ILE A 303 5.41 -7.33 18.12
CA ILE A 303 6.46 -8.14 18.75
C ILE A 303 7.46 -7.22 19.44
N ALA A 304 7.81 -7.56 20.68
CA ALA A 304 8.83 -6.86 21.43
C ALA A 304 10.08 -7.75 21.57
N SER A 305 11.27 -7.17 21.37
CA SER A 305 12.51 -7.81 21.79
C SER A 305 12.61 -7.70 23.31
N ILE A 306 12.85 -8.83 23.98
CA ILE A 306 13.03 -8.84 25.43
C ILE A 306 14.41 -8.23 25.74
N GLY A 307 14.43 -7.16 26.53
CA GLY A 307 15.68 -6.62 27.07
C GLY A 307 16.37 -7.69 27.92
N GLY A 308 17.63 -7.99 27.62
CA GLY A 308 18.47 -8.97 28.31
C GLY A 308 19.21 -9.93 27.37
N THR A 309 18.73 -10.12 26.14
CA THR A 309 19.34 -10.99 25.14
C THR A 309 19.78 -10.19 23.92
N ALA A 310 20.94 -10.51 23.34
CA ALA A 310 21.49 -9.93 22.11
C ALA A 310 20.68 -10.31 20.85
N ALA A 311 19.35 -10.39 20.96
CA ALA A 311 18.46 -10.80 19.89
C ALA A 311 18.42 -9.71 18.82
N THR A 312 19.37 -9.79 17.88
CA THR A 312 19.37 -9.04 16.61
C THR A 312 18.19 -9.44 15.73
N THR A 313 17.62 -10.61 15.99
CA THR A 313 16.51 -11.20 15.26
C THR A 313 15.33 -11.43 16.20
N ILE A 314 14.16 -10.95 15.82
CA ILE A 314 12.89 -11.31 16.44
C ILE A 314 11.98 -11.91 15.37
N GLY A 315 11.23 -12.94 15.75
CA GLY A 315 10.39 -13.69 14.83
C GLY A 315 9.01 -13.93 15.41
N VAL A 316 7.99 -13.81 14.57
CA VAL A 316 6.64 -14.28 14.90
C VAL A 316 6.48 -15.67 14.28
N THR A 317 6.56 -16.71 15.11
CA THR A 317 6.34 -18.10 14.70
C THR A 317 5.00 -18.61 15.26
N GLY A 318 4.24 -19.36 14.46
CA GLY A 318 3.04 -20.08 14.91
C GLY A 318 1.75 -19.26 15.06
N ASN A 319 1.83 -17.92 15.12
CA ASN A 319 0.67 -17.02 15.27
C ASN A 319 0.33 -16.21 14.00
N ILE A 320 0.95 -16.57 12.86
CA ILE A 320 0.65 -15.99 11.55
C ILE A 320 0.05 -17.07 10.67
N ALA A 321 -1.13 -16.79 10.09
CA ALA A 321 -1.74 -17.65 9.08
C ALA A 321 -0.82 -17.72 7.86
N ALA A 322 -0.87 -18.83 7.13
CA ALA A 322 0.01 -19.08 5.99
C ALA A 322 0.05 -17.89 5.01
N ILE A 323 1.24 -17.32 4.85
CA ILE A 323 1.59 -16.19 4.01
C ILE A 323 1.90 -16.71 2.61
N ASP A 324 1.12 -16.27 1.62
CA ASP A 324 1.55 -16.37 0.24
C ASP A 324 2.62 -15.29 -0.02
N ARG A 325 3.89 -15.69 0.03
CA ARG A 325 5.04 -14.80 -0.19
C ARG A 325 5.05 -14.18 -1.59
N SER A 326 4.33 -14.76 -2.54
CA SER A 326 4.18 -14.19 -3.88
C SER A 326 3.09 -13.12 -3.96
N ALA A 327 2.33 -12.92 -2.87
CA ALA A 327 1.23 -11.97 -2.76
C ALA A 327 1.35 -10.98 -1.58
N ALA A 328 2.31 -11.19 -0.69
CA ALA A 328 2.40 -10.47 0.57
C ALA A 328 3.58 -9.49 0.66
N VAL A 329 3.33 -8.33 1.27
CA VAL A 329 4.34 -7.33 1.65
C VAL A 329 4.22 -7.02 3.15
N PRO A 330 5.33 -7.07 3.92
CA PRO A 330 5.31 -6.67 5.32
C PRO A 330 5.56 -5.15 5.43
N PHE A 331 4.61 -4.42 5.99
CA PHE A 331 4.80 -3.06 6.46
C PHE A 331 4.99 -3.07 7.97
N PHE A 332 5.91 -2.27 8.48
CA PHE A 332 6.14 -2.22 9.91
C PHE A 332 6.68 -0.87 10.35
N THR A 333 6.53 -0.61 11.64
CA THR A 333 7.10 0.55 12.33
C THR A 333 7.69 0.06 13.65
N ALA A 334 8.73 0.73 14.12
CA ALA A 334 9.45 0.32 15.30
C ALA A 334 9.69 1.50 16.23
N SER A 335 9.66 1.21 17.53
CA SER A 335 10.21 2.06 18.57
C SER A 335 11.30 1.30 19.33
N VAL A 336 12.19 2.05 19.97
CA VAL A 336 13.34 1.52 20.69
C VAL A 336 13.29 2.02 22.12
N GLY A 337 13.33 1.11 23.08
CA GLY A 337 13.40 1.35 24.51
C GLY A 337 14.69 0.81 25.14
N GLY A 338 14.98 1.27 26.35
CA GLY A 338 16.18 0.90 27.12
C GLY A 338 17.23 2.01 27.20
N GLY A 339 17.68 2.31 28.44
CA GLY A 339 18.78 3.22 28.78
C GLY A 339 18.51 4.72 28.60
N THR A 340 18.83 5.52 29.63
CA THR A 340 18.73 7.00 29.65
C THR A 340 19.57 7.65 28.55
N SER A 341 18.99 8.61 27.82
CA SER A 341 19.53 9.77 27.06
C SER A 341 20.92 9.79 26.35
N SER A 342 21.79 8.79 26.49
CA SER A 342 23.18 8.80 25.98
C SER A 342 23.45 7.75 24.90
N ASN A 343 22.41 7.08 24.41
CA ASN A 343 22.48 5.92 23.53
C ASN A 343 22.26 6.30 22.05
N LEU A 344 23.21 7.05 21.49
CA LEU A 344 23.23 7.66 20.15
C LEU A 344 23.46 6.64 19.01
N TYR A 345 22.51 5.78 18.64
CA TYR A 345 22.84 4.77 17.62
C TYR A 345 21.70 4.33 16.70
N LEU A 346 21.85 4.56 15.38
CA LEU A 346 20.89 4.18 14.32
C LEU A 346 20.62 2.66 14.19
N ASP A 347 21.56 1.83 14.65
CA ASP A 347 21.54 0.37 14.50
C ASP A 347 20.50 -0.32 15.41
N LYS A 348 19.88 0.41 16.35
CA LYS A 348 18.95 -0.13 17.33
C LYS A 348 17.50 -0.10 16.86
N GLY A 349 17.12 0.94 16.12
CA GLY A 349 15.77 1.20 15.62
C GLY A 349 15.60 1.00 14.12
N SER A 350 16.69 0.72 13.41
CA SER A 350 16.64 0.30 12.01
C SER A 350 16.47 -1.22 11.89
N TRP A 351 15.42 -1.63 11.18
CA TRP A 351 15.04 -3.03 11.03
C TRP A 351 14.85 -3.37 9.55
N THR A 352 15.09 -4.63 9.22
CA THR A 352 14.62 -5.26 7.99
C THR A 352 13.56 -6.30 8.31
N ALA A 353 12.77 -6.69 7.30
CA ALA A 353 11.77 -7.75 7.41
C ALA A 353 12.00 -8.83 6.35
N ALA A 354 11.69 -10.09 6.67
CA ALA A 354 11.75 -11.21 5.75
C ALA A 354 10.67 -12.25 6.05
N PHE A 355 10.38 -13.11 5.07
CA PHE A 355 9.53 -14.30 5.22
C PHE A 355 10.39 -15.57 5.06
N PRO A 356 11.07 -16.05 6.12
CA PRO A 356 11.90 -17.25 6.02
C PRO A 356 11.09 -18.50 5.67
N SER A 357 9.83 -18.55 6.08
CA SER A 357 8.85 -19.58 5.70
C SER A 357 7.47 -18.96 5.46
N THR A 358 6.48 -19.76 5.07
CA THR A 358 5.10 -19.29 4.88
C THR A 358 4.38 -19.01 6.20
N THR A 359 4.92 -19.37 7.36
CA THR A 359 4.28 -19.15 8.67
C THR A 359 5.16 -18.35 9.61
N TRP A 360 6.16 -17.68 9.06
CA TRP A 360 7.15 -16.94 9.84
C TRP A 360 7.44 -15.58 9.19
N LEU A 361 7.19 -14.53 9.97
CA LEU A 361 7.69 -13.19 9.73
C LEU A 361 8.86 -12.92 10.66
N GLN A 362 10.00 -12.51 10.10
CA GLN A 362 11.22 -12.20 10.83
C GLN A 362 11.57 -10.73 10.66
N PHE A 363 11.89 -10.07 11.78
CA PHE A 363 12.51 -8.75 11.79
C PHE A 363 13.94 -8.86 12.28
N THR A 364 14.85 -8.16 11.61
CA THR A 364 16.26 -8.16 12.01
C THR A 364 16.81 -6.73 12.10
N ARG A 365 17.48 -6.40 13.21
CA ARG A 365 18.26 -5.17 13.38
C ARG A 365 19.75 -5.45 13.33
N GLY A 366 20.58 -4.41 13.36
CA GLY A 366 22.04 -4.59 13.42
C GLY A 366 22.62 -4.57 14.82
N ALA A 367 21.99 -3.87 15.78
CA ALA A 367 22.49 -3.77 17.14
C ALA A 367 22.51 -5.11 17.88
N THR A 368 23.68 -5.48 18.41
CA THR A 368 23.94 -6.71 19.18
C THR A 368 23.91 -6.51 20.70
N ASN A 369 23.69 -5.28 21.18
CA ASN A 369 23.65 -5.00 22.62
C ASN A 369 22.38 -5.55 23.30
N SER A 370 22.57 -6.17 24.46
CA SER A 370 21.54 -6.93 25.16
C SER A 370 20.60 -6.08 26.01
N THR A 371 20.85 -4.78 26.24
CA THR A 371 20.04 -3.95 27.16
C THR A 371 18.85 -3.24 26.51
N ILE A 372 18.59 -3.51 25.22
CA ILE A 372 17.67 -2.70 24.40
C ILE A 372 16.44 -3.50 24.01
N ALA A 373 15.30 -3.03 24.51
CA ALA A 373 13.99 -3.56 24.18
C ALA A 373 13.40 -2.73 23.04
N SER A 374 13.22 -3.29 21.85
CA SER A 374 12.52 -2.64 20.76
C SER A 374 11.15 -3.27 20.58
N THR A 375 10.18 -2.48 20.16
CA THR A 375 8.86 -2.98 19.80
C THR A 375 8.61 -2.70 18.34
N VAL A 376 8.24 -3.75 17.59
CA VAL A 376 7.89 -3.68 16.17
C VAL A 376 6.40 -3.98 16.02
N ASN A 377 5.68 -3.00 15.49
CA ASN A 377 4.29 -3.16 15.05
C ASN A 377 4.29 -3.43 13.56
N TRP A 378 3.53 -4.41 13.12
CA TRP A 378 3.59 -4.90 11.76
C TRP A 378 2.22 -5.24 11.18
N PHE A 379 2.17 -5.13 9.86
CA PHE A 379 1.07 -5.50 8.99
C PHE A 379 1.63 -6.34 7.84
N VAL A 380 1.22 -7.60 7.73
CA VAL A 380 1.43 -8.39 6.52
C VAL A 380 0.23 -8.20 5.63
N VAL A 381 0.41 -7.42 4.57
CA VAL A 381 -0.63 -7.11 3.60
C VAL A 381 -0.52 -8.10 2.45
N SER A 382 -1.51 -8.99 2.32
CA SER A 382 -1.64 -9.90 1.18
C SER A 382 -2.61 -9.27 0.18
N PHE A 383 -2.09 -8.80 -0.93
CA PHE A 383 -2.91 -8.21 -1.98
C PHE A 383 -3.72 -9.28 -2.70
N TYR A 384 -4.87 -8.88 -3.23
CA TYR A 384 -5.69 -9.78 -4.04
C TYR A 384 -4.89 -10.28 -5.25
N LYS A 385 -4.75 -11.60 -5.36
CA LYS A 385 -4.06 -12.27 -6.46
C LYS A 385 -4.99 -13.30 -7.09
N CYS A 386 -5.09 -13.28 -8.42
CA CYS A 386 -5.78 -14.31 -9.17
C CYS A 386 -5.24 -15.72 -8.84
N GLN A 387 -6.11 -16.65 -8.44
CA GLN A 387 -5.73 -18.06 -8.39
C GLN A 387 -5.69 -18.62 -9.83
N THR A 388 -4.48 -18.66 -10.40
CA THR A 388 -4.22 -19.10 -11.78
C THR A 388 -4.55 -20.56 -12.05
N THR A 389 -4.80 -21.36 -11.01
CA THR A 389 -5.05 -22.80 -11.16
C THR A 389 -6.47 -23.14 -11.59
N TYR A 390 -7.46 -22.28 -11.32
CA TYR A 390 -8.88 -22.59 -11.61
C TYR A 390 -9.73 -21.42 -12.10
N SER A 391 -9.36 -20.16 -11.81
CA SER A 391 -10.19 -19.03 -12.21
C SER A 391 -9.68 -18.37 -13.48
N ARG A 392 -10.44 -18.54 -14.55
CA ARG A 392 -10.23 -17.84 -15.82
C ARG A 392 -10.67 -16.38 -15.78
N LEU A 393 -11.38 -15.94 -14.73
CA LEU A 393 -11.88 -14.58 -14.57
C LEU A 393 -11.75 -14.22 -13.08
N CYS A 394 -10.95 -13.21 -12.76
CA CYS A 394 -10.60 -12.90 -11.38
C CYS A 394 -11.45 -11.80 -10.77
N SER A 395 -11.68 -10.72 -11.51
CA SER A 395 -12.47 -9.59 -11.04
C SER A 395 -13.46 -9.12 -12.09
N VAL A 396 -14.56 -8.56 -11.62
CA VAL A 396 -15.58 -7.86 -12.42
C VAL A 396 -16.00 -6.63 -11.65
N GLY A 397 -15.91 -5.46 -12.27
CA GLY A 397 -16.42 -4.19 -11.77
C GLY A 397 -17.56 -3.67 -12.65
N VAL A 398 -18.50 -2.94 -12.05
CA VAL A 398 -19.48 -2.12 -12.78
C VAL A 398 -19.46 -0.68 -12.27
N THR A 399 -19.34 0.27 -13.19
CA THR A 399 -19.54 1.70 -12.92
C THR A 399 -20.84 2.12 -13.58
N GLY A 400 -21.83 2.53 -12.77
CA GLY A 400 -23.16 2.96 -13.23
C GLY A 400 -23.42 4.45 -13.03
N GLY A 401 -24.23 5.03 -13.91
CA GLY A 401 -24.85 6.36 -13.81
C GLY A 401 -26.31 6.29 -14.28
N ASN A 402 -27.03 7.43 -14.28
CA ASN A 402 -28.48 7.46 -14.55
C ASN A 402 -28.88 6.79 -15.89
N ASP A 403 -28.00 6.82 -16.90
CA ASP A 403 -28.27 6.28 -18.24
C ASP A 403 -27.08 5.50 -18.83
N SER A 404 -26.09 5.11 -18.01
CA SER A 404 -24.90 4.42 -18.51
C SER A 404 -24.40 3.38 -17.51
N ALA A 405 -23.98 2.22 -18.00
CA ALA A 405 -23.27 1.24 -17.22
C ALA A 405 -22.01 0.80 -17.98
N THR A 406 -20.84 0.99 -17.38
CA THR A 406 -19.59 0.43 -17.86
C THR A 406 -19.22 -0.74 -16.98
N LEU A 407 -19.27 -1.94 -17.53
CA LEU A 407 -18.75 -3.14 -16.91
C LEU A 407 -17.29 -3.32 -17.33
N SER A 408 -16.42 -3.71 -16.41
CA SER A 408 -15.02 -4.05 -16.68
C SER A 408 -14.66 -5.35 -15.96
N TRP A 409 -13.68 -6.08 -16.46
CA TRP A 409 -13.25 -7.33 -15.87
C TRP A 409 -11.76 -7.60 -16.08
N SER A 410 -11.17 -8.36 -15.16
CA SER A 410 -9.77 -8.78 -15.25
C SER A 410 -9.49 -9.52 -16.57
N PRO A 411 -8.26 -9.46 -17.09
CA PRO A 411 -7.82 -10.36 -18.14
C PRO A 411 -8.20 -11.81 -17.85
N ILE A 412 -8.71 -12.49 -18.88
CA ILE A 412 -9.09 -13.89 -18.74
C ILE A 412 -7.85 -14.75 -18.97
N TYR A 413 -7.43 -15.50 -17.96
CA TYR A 413 -6.25 -16.37 -18.04
C TYR A 413 -6.65 -17.78 -18.45
N ASP A 414 -6.37 -18.15 -19.71
CA ASP A 414 -6.42 -19.53 -20.19
C ASP A 414 -5.08 -19.86 -20.87
N PRO A 415 -4.31 -20.86 -20.36
CA PRO A 415 -3.09 -21.33 -21.00
C PRO A 415 -3.27 -21.71 -22.47
N ALA A 416 -4.46 -22.19 -22.86
CA ALA A 416 -4.78 -22.54 -24.24
C ALA A 416 -4.98 -21.31 -25.15
N CYS A 417 -5.17 -20.12 -24.58
CA CYS A 417 -5.24 -18.85 -25.29
C CYS A 417 -3.89 -18.11 -25.32
N LEU A 418 -2.85 -18.66 -24.70
CA LEU A 418 -1.49 -18.12 -24.67
C LEU A 418 -0.55 -18.79 -25.70
N SER A 419 -1.09 -19.44 -26.73
CA SER A 419 -0.25 -20.08 -27.76
C SER A 419 0.34 -19.04 -28.74
N GLY A 420 1.61 -18.68 -28.55
CA GLY A 420 2.39 -17.86 -29.48
C GLY A 420 2.92 -16.54 -28.88
N SER A 421 3.63 -15.75 -29.70
CA SER A 421 4.26 -14.47 -29.32
C SER A 421 3.29 -13.27 -29.31
N THR A 422 2.01 -13.49 -29.58
CA THR A 422 0.96 -12.47 -29.52
C THR A 422 -0.20 -13.00 -28.67
N PRO A 423 -0.48 -12.40 -27.50
CA PRO A 423 -1.61 -12.82 -26.67
C PRO A 423 -2.91 -12.51 -27.40
N THR A 424 -3.66 -13.54 -27.82
CA THR A 424 -5.04 -13.36 -28.26
C THR A 424 -5.91 -13.18 -27.01
N LYS A 425 -6.48 -11.98 -26.86
CA LYS A 425 -7.42 -11.66 -25.77
C LYS A 425 -8.52 -12.74 -25.72
N CYS A 426 -8.64 -13.46 -24.61
CA CYS A 426 -9.67 -14.49 -24.47
C CYS A 426 -11.06 -13.85 -24.56
N GLU A 427 -11.97 -14.51 -25.27
CA GLU A 427 -13.33 -14.03 -25.41
C GLU A 427 -14.11 -14.14 -24.10
N ALA A 428 -14.95 -13.15 -23.82
CA ALA A 428 -15.92 -13.15 -22.74
C ALA A 428 -17.34 -13.10 -23.31
N VAL A 429 -18.29 -13.63 -22.54
CA VAL A 429 -19.72 -13.35 -22.72
C VAL A 429 -20.24 -12.70 -21.44
N VAL A 430 -21.02 -11.63 -21.59
CA VAL A 430 -21.65 -10.94 -20.46
C VAL A 430 -23.15 -11.12 -20.56
N PHE A 431 -23.75 -11.60 -19.48
CA PHE A 431 -25.19 -11.66 -19.32
C PHE A 431 -25.66 -10.50 -18.45
N ARG A 432 -26.86 -9.99 -18.75
CA ARG A 432 -27.57 -8.95 -18.00
C ARG A 432 -28.95 -9.42 -17.61
N ASN A 433 -29.42 -9.03 -16.43
CA ASN A 433 -30.81 -9.20 -16.02
C ASN A 433 -31.31 -7.96 -15.26
N ALA A 434 -32.55 -7.56 -15.50
CA ALA A 434 -33.18 -6.37 -14.90
C ALA A 434 -34.08 -6.68 -13.70
N SER A 435 -34.40 -7.95 -13.46
CA SER A 435 -35.39 -8.36 -12.46
C SER A 435 -34.81 -9.07 -11.24
N SER A 436 -33.62 -9.66 -11.36
CA SER A 436 -33.00 -10.50 -10.31
C SER A 436 -31.54 -10.83 -10.61
N SER A 437 -30.90 -11.57 -9.70
CA SER A 437 -29.59 -12.21 -9.94
C SER A 437 -29.58 -13.10 -11.18
N ILE A 438 -28.40 -13.31 -11.77
CA ILE A 438 -28.16 -14.24 -12.88
C ILE A 438 -27.63 -15.56 -12.31
N ALA A 439 -28.50 -16.57 -12.17
CA ALA A 439 -28.15 -17.88 -11.62
C ALA A 439 -27.78 -18.95 -12.67
N CYS A 440 -28.03 -18.70 -13.94
CA CYS A 440 -27.72 -19.64 -15.02
C CYS A 440 -26.24 -19.59 -15.43
N THR A 441 -25.82 -20.51 -16.29
CA THR A 441 -24.50 -20.52 -16.92
C THR A 441 -24.65 -20.61 -18.45
N PRO A 442 -23.73 -20.04 -19.23
CA PRO A 442 -23.71 -20.24 -20.66
C PRO A 442 -23.62 -21.73 -20.99
N SER A 443 -24.52 -22.22 -21.83
CA SER A 443 -24.42 -23.54 -22.44
C SER A 443 -23.23 -23.61 -23.41
N THR A 444 -22.44 -24.67 -23.30
CA THR A 444 -21.31 -24.96 -24.20
C THR A 444 -21.82 -25.15 -25.64
N GLY A 445 -21.14 -24.53 -26.62
CA GLY A 445 -21.48 -24.65 -28.04
C GLY A 445 -22.58 -23.68 -28.53
N THR A 446 -23.22 -22.93 -27.64
CA THR A 446 -24.19 -21.90 -28.03
C THR A 446 -23.50 -20.64 -28.54
N ALA A 447 -23.91 -20.18 -29.72
CA ALA A 447 -23.43 -18.94 -30.32
C ALA A 447 -24.25 -17.75 -29.77
N TYR A 448 -23.71 -17.01 -28.79
CA TYR A 448 -24.34 -15.81 -28.19
C TYR A 448 -24.17 -14.56 -29.09
N THR A 449 -24.45 -14.67 -30.39
CA THR A 449 -24.06 -13.67 -31.39
C THR A 449 -24.92 -12.40 -31.38
N THR A 450 -26.15 -12.48 -30.87
CA THR A 450 -27.08 -11.34 -30.88
C THR A 450 -27.14 -10.64 -29.52
N ILE A 451 -26.60 -9.43 -29.44
CA ILE A 451 -26.71 -8.56 -28.26
C ILE A 451 -28.18 -8.17 -28.05
N GLY A 452 -28.65 -8.23 -26.80
CA GLY A 452 -30.05 -7.97 -26.42
C GLY A 452 -30.99 -9.17 -26.57
N ALA A 453 -30.56 -10.25 -27.23
CA ALA A 453 -31.34 -11.49 -27.29
C ALA A 453 -31.37 -12.21 -25.94
N SER A 454 -32.41 -13.00 -25.71
CA SER A 454 -32.44 -13.92 -24.56
C SER A 454 -31.24 -14.86 -24.64
N ALA A 455 -30.53 -15.04 -23.53
CA ALA A 455 -29.35 -15.90 -23.48
C ALA A 455 -29.67 -17.36 -23.87
N GLY A 456 -30.93 -17.80 -23.68
CA GLY A 456 -31.36 -19.16 -24.04
C GLY A 456 -30.79 -20.23 -23.12
N GLY A 457 -30.94 -21.51 -23.49
CA GLY A 457 -30.47 -22.64 -22.69
C GLY A 457 -31.21 -22.75 -21.35
N THR A 458 -30.45 -22.82 -20.25
CA THR A 458 -30.99 -22.86 -18.87
C THR A 458 -31.26 -21.46 -18.29
N CYS A 459 -30.99 -20.40 -19.05
CA CYS A 459 -31.25 -19.03 -18.59
C CYS A 459 -32.72 -18.64 -18.76
N PRO A 460 -33.33 -17.97 -17.77
CA PRO A 460 -34.64 -17.33 -17.94
C PRO A 460 -34.65 -16.35 -19.12
N ALA A 461 -35.81 -16.18 -19.77
CA ALA A 461 -35.98 -15.27 -20.91
C ALA A 461 -35.66 -13.79 -20.59
N SER A 462 -35.67 -13.42 -19.29
CA SER A 462 -35.27 -12.10 -18.79
C SER A 462 -33.77 -11.86 -18.86
N VAL A 463 -32.94 -12.91 -18.88
CA VAL A 463 -31.49 -12.80 -19.01
C VAL A 463 -31.13 -12.56 -20.46
N LYS A 464 -30.48 -11.43 -20.72
CA LYS A 464 -30.06 -10.99 -22.06
C LYS A 464 -28.54 -11.08 -22.22
N VAL A 465 -28.08 -11.31 -23.45
CA VAL A 465 -26.66 -11.18 -23.81
C VAL A 465 -26.33 -9.69 -23.92
N ALA A 466 -25.45 -9.17 -23.07
CA ALA A 466 -25.01 -7.77 -23.09
C ALA A 466 -23.71 -7.59 -23.87
N PHE A 467 -22.83 -8.60 -23.88
CA PHE A 467 -21.59 -8.58 -24.64
C PHE A 467 -21.16 -9.98 -25.04
N ASN A 468 -20.47 -10.08 -26.17
CA ASN A 468 -19.83 -11.28 -26.65
C ASN A 468 -18.63 -10.91 -27.53
N GLY A 469 -17.39 -11.05 -27.03
CA GLY A 469 -16.19 -10.65 -27.77
C GLY A 469 -14.92 -10.66 -26.93
N THR A 470 -13.86 -9.99 -27.41
CA THR A 470 -12.48 -10.03 -26.86
C THR A 470 -12.09 -8.82 -26.00
N ALA A 471 -13.06 -8.05 -25.51
CA ALA A 471 -12.80 -6.89 -24.68
C ALA A 471 -12.61 -7.27 -23.20
N GLN A 472 -12.14 -6.31 -22.41
CA GLN A 472 -12.10 -6.36 -20.92
C GLN A 472 -13.07 -5.34 -20.31
N SER A 473 -13.87 -4.70 -21.15
CA SER A 473 -14.92 -3.79 -20.73
C SER A 473 -16.04 -3.76 -21.75
N LEU A 474 -17.23 -3.42 -21.26
CA LEU A 474 -18.45 -3.16 -22.02
C LEU A 474 -19.03 -1.85 -21.49
N SER A 475 -19.17 -0.85 -22.35
CA SER A 475 -20.05 0.29 -22.07
C SER A 475 -21.41 0.03 -22.70
N GLU A 476 -22.42 -0.08 -21.86
CA GLU A 476 -23.80 -0.33 -22.28
C GLU A 476 -24.37 0.86 -23.03
N ASN A 477 -25.07 0.55 -24.12
CA ASN A 477 -25.84 1.55 -24.83
C ASN A 477 -26.98 2.04 -23.92
N PRO A 478 -27.10 3.36 -23.66
CA PRO A 478 -28.18 3.93 -22.86
C PRO A 478 -29.58 3.47 -23.27
N ALA A 479 -29.81 3.22 -24.56
CA ALA A 479 -31.08 2.73 -25.08
C ALA A 479 -31.47 1.32 -24.57
N ASN A 480 -30.50 0.58 -24.03
CA ASN A 480 -30.73 -0.75 -23.44
C ASN A 480 -30.99 -0.69 -21.93
N LEU A 481 -30.90 0.50 -21.33
CA LEU A 481 -31.08 0.74 -19.90
C LEU A 481 -32.34 1.58 -19.68
N THR A 482 -33.00 1.38 -18.55
CA THR A 482 -34.18 2.12 -18.13
C THR A 482 -33.86 2.80 -16.81
N ASN A 483 -33.94 4.13 -16.78
CA ASN A 483 -33.65 4.92 -15.60
C ASN A 483 -34.52 4.45 -14.41
N GLY A 484 -33.88 4.32 -13.23
CA GLY A 484 -34.49 3.78 -12.02
C GLY A 484 -34.54 2.24 -11.94
N THR A 485 -34.08 1.52 -12.97
CA THR A 485 -34.02 0.05 -12.95
C THR A 485 -32.65 -0.43 -12.47
N GLN A 486 -32.63 -1.39 -11.54
CA GLN A 486 -31.40 -2.07 -11.13
C GLN A 486 -31.06 -3.20 -12.12
N TYR A 487 -29.81 -3.23 -12.59
CA TYR A 487 -29.31 -4.27 -13.48
C TYR A 487 -28.23 -5.11 -12.80
N PHE A 488 -28.29 -6.41 -13.06
CA PHE A 488 -27.31 -7.39 -12.61
C PHE A 488 -26.51 -7.88 -13.81
N TYR A 489 -25.19 -7.97 -13.65
CA TYR A 489 -24.28 -8.42 -14.68
C TYR A 489 -23.53 -9.67 -14.22
N ARG A 490 -23.25 -10.57 -15.17
CA ARG A 490 -22.37 -11.71 -14.93
C ARG A 490 -21.51 -11.96 -16.15
N VAL A 491 -20.20 -11.95 -15.94
CA VAL A 491 -19.20 -12.20 -16.98
C VAL A 491 -18.80 -13.66 -16.91
N TYR A 492 -18.71 -14.29 -18.08
CA TYR A 492 -18.22 -15.65 -18.22
C TYR A 492 -17.08 -15.68 -19.22
N PRO A 493 -15.94 -16.29 -18.85
CA PRO A 493 -14.87 -16.56 -19.80
C PRO A 493 -15.33 -17.64 -20.78
N LYS A 494 -15.04 -17.48 -22.07
CA LYS A 494 -15.29 -18.57 -23.02
C LYS A 494 -14.23 -19.66 -22.87
N GLY A 495 -14.70 -20.90 -22.93
CA GLY A 495 -13.84 -22.08 -23.11
C GLY A 495 -13.07 -22.01 -24.43
N PRO A 496 -11.92 -22.68 -24.57
CA PRO A 496 -11.36 -22.92 -25.89
C PRO A 496 -12.43 -23.63 -26.72
N ARG A 497 -12.64 -23.20 -27.97
CA ARG A 497 -13.38 -24.04 -28.92
C ARG A 497 -12.68 -25.39 -28.92
N ALA A 498 -13.42 -26.46 -28.59
CA ALA A 498 -12.93 -27.79 -28.88
C ALA A 498 -12.49 -27.78 -30.34
N ALA A 499 -11.23 -28.15 -30.61
CA ALA A 499 -10.75 -28.28 -31.97
C ALA A 499 -11.78 -29.15 -32.73
N PRO A 500 -12.20 -28.76 -33.94
CA PRO A 500 -13.03 -29.64 -34.74
C PRO A 500 -12.31 -31.00 -34.82
N ARG A 501 -12.97 -32.04 -34.32
CA ARG A 501 -12.46 -33.41 -34.41
C ARG A 501 -12.48 -33.89 -35.84
#